data_AF-A0A522WKF7-F1
#
_entry.id   AF-A0A522WKF7-F1
#
_cell.length_a   1.000
_cell.length_b   1.000
_cell.length_c   1.000
_cell.angle_alpha   90.00
_cell.angle_beta   90.00
_cell.angle_gamma   90.00
#
_symmetry.space_group_name_H-M   'P 1'
#
loop_
_entity.id
_entity.type
_entity.pdbx_description
1 polymer ?
#
loop_
_entity_poly.entity_id
_entity_poly.type
_entity_poly.pdbx_seq_one_letter_code
_entity_poly.pdbx_strand_id
1 'polypeptide(L)'
;MMSDEKSPPLRRAVVLLSGGLDSATTLYYAREKGYGCFCLIFDYSQRHKKEIDCAKTIAKKAGCVFQIIKISLPWKGSSLLDRKIPVSGLNVQGSGRIPSTYVPARNIIFLSFALSYAEAIG
;
A
#
# COMPACT_ATOMS: atom_id res chain seq x y z
N MET A 1 -6.85 36.67 -11.19
CA MET A 1 -6.21 35.84 -10.15
C MET A 1 -5.83 34.53 -10.80
N MET A 2 -4.59 34.43 -11.25
CA MET A 2 -4.04 33.21 -11.86
C MET A 2 -3.80 32.21 -10.73
N SER A 3 -4.43 31.05 -10.80
CA SER A 3 -4.18 29.92 -9.91
C SER A 3 -2.73 29.47 -10.05
N ASP A 4 -2.03 29.34 -8.91
CA ASP A 4 -0.70 28.76 -8.79
C ASP A 4 -0.68 27.32 -9.34
N GLU A 5 -0.40 27.17 -10.63
CA GLU A 5 -0.10 25.89 -11.24
C GLU A 5 1.36 25.56 -10.88
N LYS A 6 1.56 24.97 -9.68
CA LYS A 6 2.87 24.46 -9.26
C LYS A 6 3.42 23.55 -10.35
N SER A 7 4.59 23.88 -10.86
CA SER A 7 5.35 23.05 -11.79
C SER A 7 5.45 21.61 -11.25
N PRO A 8 5.32 20.59 -12.13
CA PRO A 8 5.34 19.22 -11.68
C PRO A 8 6.67 18.93 -10.98
N PRO A 9 6.65 18.18 -9.86
CA PRO A 9 7.86 17.90 -9.10
C PRO A 9 8.89 17.20 -9.99
N LEU A 10 10.12 17.71 -9.98
CA LEU A 10 11.23 17.22 -10.82
C LEU A 10 11.55 15.73 -10.59
N ARG A 11 11.11 15.16 -9.47
CA ARG A 11 11.20 13.73 -9.15
C ARG A 11 9.88 13.21 -8.61
N ARG A 12 9.36 12.14 -9.21
CA ARG A 12 8.10 11.49 -8.83
C ARG A 12 8.38 10.17 -8.12
N ALA A 13 7.50 9.79 -7.21
CA ALA A 13 7.57 8.52 -6.51
C ALA A 13 6.18 7.90 -6.38
N VAL A 14 6.05 6.62 -6.73
CA VAL A 14 4.85 5.83 -6.40
C VAL A 14 5.08 5.17 -5.04
N VAL A 15 4.16 5.40 -4.10
CA VAL A 15 4.23 4.87 -2.73
C VAL A 15 3.09 3.91 -2.49
N LEU A 16 3.41 2.66 -2.16
CA LEU A 16 2.42 1.67 -1.74
C LEU A 16 2.01 1.94 -0.29
N LEU A 17 0.84 2.55 -0.09
CA LEU A 17 0.38 3.02 1.20
C LEU A 17 -0.64 2.04 1.81
N SER A 18 -0.21 1.28 2.82
CA SER A 18 -1.07 0.31 3.51
C SER A 18 -1.83 0.90 4.70
N GLY A 19 -1.40 2.06 5.19
CA GLY A 19 -1.93 2.67 6.41
C GLY A 19 -1.21 2.22 7.69
N GLY A 20 -0.21 1.34 7.57
CA GLY A 20 0.71 0.97 8.66
C GLY A 20 1.89 1.93 8.78
N LEU A 21 2.61 1.83 9.90
CA LEU A 21 3.73 2.71 10.27
C LEU A 21 4.79 2.79 9.16
N ASP A 22 5.28 1.64 8.67
CA ASP A 22 6.37 1.61 7.69
C ASP A 22 6.01 2.35 6.41
N SER A 23 4.81 2.09 5.86
CA SER A 23 4.33 2.76 4.65
C SER A 23 4.13 4.26 4.83
N ALA A 24 3.72 4.69 6.03
CA ALA A 24 3.60 6.10 6.37
C ALA A 24 4.98 6.77 6.46
N THR A 25 5.93 6.12 7.14
CA THR A 25 7.32 6.60 7.23
C THR A 25 7.95 6.72 5.85
N THR A 26 7.78 5.73 4.96
CA THR A 26 8.27 5.81 3.57
C THR A 26 7.67 7.00 2.82
N LEU A 27 6.37 7.26 2.96
CA LEU A 27 5.72 8.42 2.33
C LEU A 27 6.34 9.74 2.80
N TYR A 28 6.43 9.94 4.12
CA TYR A 28 6.96 11.18 4.67
C TYR A 28 8.45 11.36 4.37
N TYR A 29 9.23 10.27 4.38
CA TYR A 29 10.63 10.28 3.98
C TYR A 29 10.80 10.69 2.51
N ALA A 30 10.03 10.10 1.58
CA ALA A 30 10.09 10.48 0.17
C ALA A 30 9.71 11.95 -0.04
N ARG A 31 8.70 12.46 0.68
CA ARG A 31 8.33 13.88 0.64
C ARG A 31 9.43 14.79 1.17
N GLU A 32 10.07 14.43 2.28
CA GLU A 32 11.22 15.16 2.83
C GLU A 32 12.37 15.23 1.83
N LYS A 33 12.57 14.16 1.03
CA LYS A 33 13.53 14.12 -0.08
C LYS A 33 13.09 14.90 -1.34
N GLY A 34 11.95 15.59 -1.29
CA GLY A 34 11.47 16.44 -2.38
C GLY A 34 10.73 15.71 -3.50
N TYR A 35 10.29 14.46 -3.28
CA TYR A 35 9.52 13.72 -4.29
C TYR A 35 8.05 14.12 -4.32
N GLY A 36 7.51 14.27 -5.54
CA GLY A 36 6.08 14.23 -5.80
C GLY A 36 5.52 12.84 -5.60
N CYS A 37 4.88 12.60 -4.46
CA CYS A 37 4.42 11.27 -4.09
C CYS A 37 2.99 10.99 -4.59
N PHE A 38 2.84 9.88 -5.31
CA PHE A 38 1.58 9.33 -5.78
C PHE A 38 1.30 8.03 -5.00
N CYS A 39 0.24 8.02 -4.20
CA CYS A 39 -0.03 6.88 -3.32
C CYS A 39 -0.94 5.85 -3.99
N LEU A 40 -0.58 4.57 -3.91
CA LEU A 40 -1.45 3.45 -4.27
C LEU A 40 -1.88 2.70 -3.01
N ILE A 41 -3.19 2.56 -2.83
CA ILE A 41 -3.80 1.83 -1.72
C ILE A 41 -4.51 0.61 -2.30
N PHE A 42 -4.17 -0.59 -1.84
CA PHE A 42 -4.83 -1.81 -2.31
C PHE A 42 -5.97 -2.24 -1.39
N ASP A 43 -7.14 -2.43 -1.99
CA ASP A 43 -8.26 -3.17 -1.42
C ASP A 43 -8.35 -4.52 -2.12
N TYR A 44 -7.77 -5.53 -1.49
CA TYR A 44 -7.77 -6.91 -1.98
C TYR A 44 -8.73 -7.80 -1.17
N SER A 45 -9.80 -7.20 -0.64
CA SER A 45 -10.75 -7.85 0.27
C SER A 45 -10.13 -8.36 1.58
N GLN A 46 -9.05 -7.71 2.03
CA GLN A 46 -8.40 -8.07 3.29
C GLN A 46 -9.33 -7.89 4.49
N ARG A 47 -9.11 -8.72 5.52
CA ARG A 47 -9.89 -8.74 6.76
C ARG A 47 -10.02 -7.37 7.46
N HIS A 48 -8.97 -6.54 7.43
CA HIS A 48 -8.91 -5.27 8.17
C HIS A 48 -9.19 -4.06 7.27
N LYS A 49 -10.47 -3.70 7.11
CA LYS A 49 -10.88 -2.51 6.34
C LYS A 49 -10.40 -1.18 6.94
N LYS A 50 -10.14 -1.13 8.25
CA LYS A 50 -9.65 0.08 8.95
C LYS A 50 -8.31 0.58 8.40
N GLU A 51 -7.47 -0.31 7.91
CA GLU A 51 -6.17 0.04 7.31
C GLU A 51 -6.33 0.94 6.08
N ILE A 52 -7.34 0.69 5.25
CA ILE A 52 -7.64 1.50 4.06
C ILE A 52 -8.01 2.93 4.47
N ASP A 53 -8.81 3.10 5.53
CA ASP A 53 -9.21 4.43 6.00
C ASP A 53 -8.05 5.18 6.67
N CYS A 54 -7.18 4.47 7.39
CA CYS A 54 -5.90 5.02 7.85
C CYS A 54 -5.03 5.48 6.68
N ALA A 55 -4.87 4.67 5.64
CA ALA A 55 -4.08 5.01 4.45
C ALA A 55 -4.61 6.27 3.75
N LYS A 56 -5.93 6.36 3.52
CA LYS A 56 -6.57 7.58 2.98
C LYS A 56 -6.27 8.80 3.84
N THR A 57 -6.38 8.65 5.16
CA THR A 57 -6.14 9.75 6.11
C THR A 57 -4.70 10.22 6.05
N ILE A 58 -3.74 9.29 6.00
CA ILE A 58 -2.31 9.59 5.89
C ILE A 58 -2.02 10.32 4.57
N ALA A 59 -2.50 9.81 3.42
CA ALA A 59 -2.30 10.46 2.13
C ALA A 59 -2.86 11.89 2.10
N LYS A 60 -4.07 12.10 2.65
CA LYS A 60 -4.68 13.43 2.78
C LYS A 60 -3.86 14.36 3.66
N LYS A 61 -3.40 13.90 4.84
CA LYS A 61 -2.54 14.70 5.74
C LYS A 61 -1.20 15.03 5.11
N ALA A 62 -0.67 14.14 4.26
CA ALA A 62 0.53 14.38 3.49
C ALA A 62 0.28 15.29 2.26
N GLY A 63 -0.96 15.66 1.94
CA GLY A 63 -1.27 16.45 0.75
C GLY A 63 -0.90 15.74 -0.57
N CYS A 64 -0.92 14.40 -0.56
CA CYS A 64 -0.58 13.57 -1.72
C CYS A 64 -1.84 13.07 -2.42
N VAL A 65 -1.78 12.97 -3.75
CA VAL A 65 -2.80 12.26 -4.52
C VAL A 65 -2.72 10.77 -4.21
N PHE A 66 -3.88 10.11 -4.18
CA PHE A 66 -3.94 8.67 -3.95
C PHE A 66 -5.02 8.00 -4.81
N GLN A 67 -4.77 6.75 -5.19
CA GLN A 67 -5.74 5.89 -5.84
C GLN A 67 -5.97 4.63 -5.02
N ILE A 68 -7.21 4.12 -5.07
CA ILE A 68 -7.58 2.86 -4.42
C ILE A 68 -7.79 1.82 -5.51
N ILE A 69 -6.92 0.82 -5.52
CA ILE A 69 -6.98 -0.27 -6.48
C ILE A 69 -7.69 -1.45 -5.81
N LYS A 70 -8.86 -1.79 -6.35
CA LYS A 70 -9.61 -2.98 -5.95
C LYS A 70 -9.14 -4.16 -6.77
N ILE A 71 -8.60 -5.18 -6.12
CA ILE A 71 -8.21 -6.43 -6.78
C ILE A 71 -8.85 -7.62 -6.07
N SER A 72 -9.13 -8.70 -6.78
CA SER A 72 -9.56 -9.95 -6.15
C SER A 72 -8.41 -10.95 -6.24
N LEU A 73 -8.01 -11.50 -5.10
CA LEU A 73 -7.00 -12.54 -5.01
C LEU A 73 -7.71 -13.87 -4.67
N PRO A 74 -8.02 -14.71 -5.67
CA PRO A 74 -8.85 -15.89 -5.47
C PRO A 74 -8.14 -17.04 -4.71
N TRP A 75 -6.85 -16.87 -4.42
CA TRP A 75 -6.00 -17.87 -3.79
C TRP A 75 -6.40 -18.09 -2.32
N LYS A 76 -6.66 -19.34 -1.93
CA LYS A 76 -7.06 -19.73 -0.56
C LYS A 76 -5.83 -19.96 0.33
N GLY A 77 -6.04 -19.99 1.65
CA GLY A 77 -5.01 -20.40 2.63
C GLY A 77 -4.39 -19.29 3.48
N SER A 78 -4.85 -18.04 3.33
CA SER A 78 -4.41 -16.91 4.16
C SER A 78 -5.50 -16.46 5.13
N SER A 79 -5.15 -16.23 6.40
CA SER A 79 -6.02 -15.62 7.41
C SER A 79 -6.38 -14.16 7.12
N LEU A 80 -5.67 -13.51 6.19
CA LEU A 80 -6.04 -12.19 5.67
C LEU A 80 -7.21 -12.25 4.68
N LEU A 81 -7.40 -13.38 4.01
CA LEU A 81 -8.44 -13.59 2.99
C LEU A 81 -9.61 -14.45 3.51
N ASP A 82 -9.33 -15.39 4.40
CA ASP A 82 -10.35 -16.28 4.99
C ASP A 82 -10.54 -15.98 6.49
N ARG A 83 -11.73 -15.49 6.84
CA ARG A 83 -12.11 -15.18 8.22
C ARG A 83 -12.19 -16.41 9.13
N LYS A 84 -12.32 -17.61 8.55
CA LYS A 84 -12.42 -18.88 9.28
C LYS A 84 -11.07 -19.37 9.78
N ILE A 85 -9.96 -18.86 9.23
CA ILE A 85 -8.61 -19.23 9.69
C ILE A 85 -8.25 -18.31 10.89
N PRO A 86 -7.94 -18.88 12.07
CA PRO A 86 -7.46 -18.08 13.19
C PRO A 86 -6.15 -17.39 12.83
N VAL A 87 -6.00 -16.12 13.21
CA VAL A 87 -4.70 -15.45 13.12
C VAL A 87 -3.81 -16.08 14.18
N SER A 88 -2.92 -16.98 13.76
CA SER A 88 -1.91 -17.55 14.65
C SER A 88 -1.06 -16.41 15.20
N GLY A 89 -1.03 -16.25 16.53
CA GLY A 89 -0.19 -15.25 17.19
C GLY A 89 1.28 -15.38 16.78
N LEU A 90 2.06 -14.32 16.99
CA LEU A 90 3.47 -14.13 16.61
C LEU A 90 4.47 -15.21 17.09
N ASN A 91 4.01 -16.30 17.70
CA ASN A 91 4.82 -17.45 18.11
C ASN A 91 5.01 -18.44 16.95
N VAL A 92 5.57 -17.98 15.84
CA VAL A 92 6.17 -18.85 14.81
C VAL A 92 7.69 -18.72 14.90
N GLN A 93 8.25 -18.86 16.10
CA GLN A 93 9.67 -19.19 16.25
C GLN A 93 9.78 -20.71 16.15
N GLY A 94 10.40 -21.22 15.08
CA GLY A 94 10.97 -22.57 15.11
C GLY A 94 10.44 -23.64 14.14
N SER A 95 9.54 -23.33 13.21
CA SER A 95 9.27 -24.27 12.10
C SER A 95 9.23 -23.48 10.80
N GLY A 96 9.87 -23.95 9.73
CA GLY A 96 9.86 -23.33 8.40
C GLY A 96 8.48 -23.30 7.72
N ARG A 97 7.40 -23.15 8.48
CA ARG A 97 6.03 -23.02 8.03
C ARG A 97 5.75 -21.56 7.67
N ILE A 98 5.21 -21.40 6.47
CA ILE A 98 4.74 -20.13 5.94
C ILE A 98 3.69 -19.54 6.91
N PRO A 99 3.80 -18.26 7.31
CA PRO A 99 2.84 -17.62 8.21
C PRO A 99 1.41 -17.73 7.67
N SER A 100 0.43 -17.94 8.55
CA SER A 100 -0.98 -18.02 8.15
C SER A 100 -1.49 -16.75 7.50
N THR A 101 -0.84 -15.60 7.70
CA THR A 101 -1.15 -14.31 7.09
C THR A 101 -0.56 -14.13 5.69
N TYR A 102 0.29 -15.05 5.23
CA TYR A 102 0.91 -14.96 3.92
C TYR A 102 -0.12 -15.16 2.81
N VAL A 103 -0.09 -14.28 1.81
CA VAL A 103 -0.84 -14.44 0.56
C VAL A 103 0.19 -14.67 -0.55
N PRO A 104 0.11 -15.77 -1.31
CA PRO A 104 1.07 -16.10 -2.37
C PRO A 104 1.32 -14.93 -3.32
N ALA A 105 2.59 -14.53 -3.44
CA ALA A 105 3.09 -13.51 -4.36
C ALA A 105 2.35 -12.15 -4.36
N ARG A 106 1.55 -11.84 -3.32
CA ARG A 106 0.73 -10.62 -3.28
C ARG A 106 1.54 -9.35 -3.50
N ASN A 107 2.73 -9.26 -2.88
CA ASN A 107 3.57 -8.07 -3.01
C ASN A 107 4.14 -7.92 -4.44
N ILE A 108 4.36 -9.02 -5.17
CA ILE A 108 4.80 -8.96 -6.58
C ILE A 108 3.69 -8.34 -7.43
N ILE A 109 2.44 -8.73 -7.19
CA ILE A 109 1.26 -8.11 -7.85
C ILE A 109 1.18 -6.62 -7.51
N PHE A 110 1.37 -6.24 -6.25
CA PHE A 110 1.34 -4.82 -5.89
C PHE A 110 2.46 -4.01 -6.56
N LEU A 111 3.66 -4.58 -6.62
CA LEU A 111 4.82 -3.96 -7.27
C LEU A 111 4.63 -3.84 -8.78
N SER A 112 4.00 -4.81 -9.45
CA SER A 112 3.72 -4.72 -10.89
C SER A 112 2.74 -3.58 -11.21
N PHE A 113 1.72 -3.39 -10.38
CA PHE A 113 0.83 -2.22 -10.48
C PHE A 113 1.56 -0.91 -10.19
N ALA A 114 2.43 -0.87 -9.18
CA ALA A 114 3.22 0.31 -8.86
C ALA A 114 4.15 0.71 -10.02
N LEU A 115 4.82 -0.28 -10.62
CA LEU A 115 5.68 -0.10 -11.78
C LEU A 115 4.88 0.44 -12.98
N SER A 116 3.76 -0.21 -13.30
CA SER A 116 2.88 0.25 -14.39
C SER A 116 2.39 1.68 -14.17
N TYR A 117 2.04 2.04 -12.93
CA TYR A 117 1.63 3.40 -12.62
C TYR A 117 2.79 4.40 -12.71
N ALA A 118 3.98 4.01 -12.24
CA ALA A 118 5.18 4.83 -12.37
C ALA A 118 5.52 5.12 -13.84
N GLU A 119 5.45 4.11 -14.72
CA GLU A 119 5.64 4.33 -16.16
C GLU A 119 4.59 5.27 -16.75
N ALA A 120 3.32 5.15 -16.33
CA ALA A 120 2.25 5.99 -16.85
C ALA A 120 2.36 7.47 -16.45
N ILE A 121 2.97 7.77 -15.30
CA ILE A 121 3.15 9.16 -14.83
C ILE A 121 4.49 9.77 -15.25
N GLY A 122 5.43 8.96 -15.76
CA GLY A 122 6.81 9.36 -16.08
C GLY A 122 7.58 9.88 -14.87
#